data_AF-A0A0K8QNJ4-F1
#
_entry.id   AF-A0A0K8QNJ4-F1
#
_cell.length_a   1.000
_cell.length_b   1.000
_cell.length_c   1.000
_cell.angle_alpha   90.00
_cell.angle_beta   90.00
_cell.angle_gamma   90.00
#
_symmetry.space_group_name_H-M   'P 1'
#
loop_
_entity.id
_entity.type
_entity.pdbx_description
1 polymer ?
#
loop_
_entity_poly.entity_id
_entity_poly.type
_entity_poly.pdbx_seq_one_letter_code
_entity_poly.pdbx_strand_id
1 'polypeptide(L)'
;MPHRTHRFALNVELMPSAEGAAPTWVELIPAGPDVVGRDGRRWTFDPAAADAVLAAFAQRGIDLLIDWEHASETRAPNGLEAPAAGWTQQLELRDGNALWGRVEWTPRAAQQIADREYRFLSPVFEYEPATGRIVRLVSAALTNKPNLPLKALNQENPSVSLSAALAAALGLATDATDEAAVAAVNQLKATATAANREQTPSLDKYVPRADYDQVLARATNAEQALAERKRADHKAAVDAAIDAALKAGKIAPASADYYRATCAEQDGLERFKAFVATAPGIADPSGLDGRKPAGTATALNAEEQAVARAFGMSAEDYAKAKSA
;
A
#
# COMPACT_ATOMS: atom_id res chain seq x y z
N MET A 1 31.92 36.43 21.47
CA MET A 1 32.28 35.59 20.30
C MET A 1 32.44 34.15 20.80
N PRO A 2 31.42 33.29 20.76
CA PRO A 2 31.60 31.90 21.16
C PRO A 2 32.35 31.16 20.04
N HIS A 3 33.45 30.51 20.40
CA HIS A 3 34.18 29.62 19.51
C HIS A 3 33.24 28.50 19.06
N ARG A 4 32.87 28.51 17.77
CA ARG A 4 32.22 27.38 17.11
C ARG A 4 33.21 26.23 17.09
N THR A 5 33.04 25.27 18.00
CA THR A 5 33.68 23.97 17.88
C THR A 5 32.95 23.21 16.78
N HIS A 6 33.54 23.19 15.59
CA HIS A 6 33.08 22.32 14.51
C HIS A 6 33.44 20.88 14.86
N ARG A 7 32.47 20.14 15.41
CA ARG A 7 32.55 18.68 15.51
C ARG A 7 32.24 18.10 14.14
N PHE A 8 33.27 17.64 13.43
CA PHE A 8 33.08 16.73 12.31
C PHE A 8 32.76 15.35 12.89
N ALA A 9 31.50 14.93 12.81
CA ALA A 9 31.14 13.53 12.94
C ALA A 9 31.24 12.92 11.54
N LEU A 10 32.32 12.19 11.28
CA LEU A 10 32.29 11.15 10.25
C LEU A 10 31.46 10.00 10.82
N ASN A 11 30.16 10.05 10.53
CA ASN A 11 29.27 8.92 10.73
C ASN A 11 29.70 7.83 9.74
N VAL A 12 30.09 6.66 10.23
CA VAL A 12 30.08 5.44 9.43
C VAL A 12 28.91 4.60 9.92
N GLU A 13 27.91 4.50 9.06
CA GLU A 13 26.72 3.69 9.22
C GLU A 13 27.06 2.21 9.08
N LEU A 14 26.34 1.37 9.81
CA LEU A 14 26.49 -0.07 9.75
C LEU A 14 25.47 -0.68 8.77
N MET A 15 25.87 -0.94 7.54
CA MET A 15 25.13 -1.76 6.57
C MET A 15 25.21 -3.28 6.85
N PRO A 16 24.10 -3.97 7.15
CA PRO A 16 24.15 -5.42 7.31
C PRO A 16 24.82 -6.09 6.10
N SER A 17 25.30 -7.32 6.28
CA SER A 17 25.51 -8.21 5.13
C SER A 17 24.28 -8.14 4.21
N ALA A 18 24.40 -8.47 2.92
CA ALA A 18 23.32 -8.32 1.92
C ALA A 18 21.96 -8.93 2.34
N GLU A 19 21.90 -9.68 3.44
CA GLU A 19 20.75 -10.33 4.06
C GLU A 19 20.35 -9.86 5.48
N GLY A 20 20.99 -8.85 6.09
CA GLY A 20 20.61 -8.45 7.46
C GLY A 20 21.38 -9.16 8.59
N ALA A 21 22.34 -10.04 8.30
CA ALA A 21 22.94 -10.92 9.31
C ALA A 21 24.23 -10.38 9.94
N ALA A 22 24.48 -10.76 11.21
CA ALA A 22 25.72 -10.46 11.93
C ALA A 22 26.94 -11.09 11.25
N PRO A 23 28.08 -10.37 11.16
CA PRO A 23 29.24 -10.85 10.42
C PRO A 23 29.94 -12.00 11.13
N THR A 24 30.44 -12.97 10.38
CA THR A 24 31.19 -14.10 10.95
C THR A 24 32.64 -13.78 11.25
N TRP A 25 33.21 -12.73 10.65
CA TRP A 25 34.57 -12.27 10.89
C TRP A 25 34.56 -10.81 11.33
N VAL A 26 35.27 -10.50 12.40
CA VAL A 26 35.26 -9.17 13.02
C VAL A 26 36.67 -8.69 13.31
N GLU A 27 36.93 -7.40 13.16
CA GLU A 27 38.18 -6.79 13.58
C GLU A 27 38.18 -6.65 15.11
N LEU A 28 39.23 -7.15 15.76
CA LEU A 28 39.41 -7.10 17.20
C LEU A 28 40.51 -6.10 17.59
N ILE A 29 41.61 -6.04 16.85
CA ILE A 29 42.68 -5.05 17.06
C ILE A 29 43.02 -4.42 15.70
N PRO A 30 43.05 -3.08 15.57
CA PRO A 30 43.45 -2.42 14.33
C PRO A 30 44.88 -2.78 13.93
N ALA A 31 45.22 -2.55 12.65
CA ALA A 31 46.59 -2.63 12.17
C ALA A 31 47.51 -1.74 13.03
N GLY A 32 48.61 -2.33 13.51
CA GLY A 32 49.62 -1.60 14.27
C GLY A 32 50.68 -0.93 13.37
N PRO A 33 51.83 -0.53 13.95
CA PRO A 33 52.25 -0.80 15.33
C PRO A 33 51.53 0.06 16.36
N ASP A 34 51.07 1.28 16.01
CA ASP A 34 50.44 2.20 16.96
C ASP A 34 48.92 1.97 17.06
N VAL A 35 48.47 1.44 18.20
CA VAL A 35 47.04 1.30 18.52
C VAL A 35 46.65 2.38 19.51
N VAL A 36 45.80 3.32 19.10
CA VAL A 36 45.38 4.46 19.92
C VAL A 36 43.90 4.35 20.27
N GLY A 37 43.60 4.36 21.57
CA GLY A 37 42.24 4.42 22.10
C GLY A 37 41.64 5.82 22.01
N ARG A 38 40.31 5.89 21.97
CA ARG A 38 39.56 7.16 21.98
C ARG A 38 39.75 7.96 23.27
N ASP A 39 40.14 7.29 24.34
CA ASP A 39 40.54 7.90 25.61
C ASP A 39 41.98 8.44 25.61
N GLY A 40 42.71 8.32 24.51
CA GLY A 40 44.08 8.82 24.33
C GLY A 40 45.17 7.85 24.80
N ARG A 41 44.82 6.70 25.38
CA ARG A 41 45.81 5.66 25.69
C ARG A 41 46.37 5.05 24.40
N ARG A 42 47.60 4.56 24.49
CA ARG A 42 48.34 4.00 23.35
C ARG A 42 48.94 2.66 23.71
N TRP A 43 48.92 1.76 22.74
CA TRP A 43 49.49 0.42 22.82
C TRP A 43 50.24 0.08 21.55
N THR A 44 51.10 -0.92 21.63
CA THR A 44 51.90 -1.41 20.51
C THR A 44 51.34 -2.75 20.02
N PHE A 45 51.02 -2.84 18.73
CA PHE A 45 50.62 -4.07 18.04
C PHE A 45 51.51 -4.35 16.83
N ASP A 46 52.79 -4.57 17.10
CA ASP A 46 53.80 -4.97 16.11
C ASP A 46 53.76 -6.49 15.84
N PRO A 47 54.56 -7.04 14.90
CA PRO A 47 54.56 -8.48 14.62
C PRO A 47 54.81 -9.36 15.86
N ALA A 48 55.67 -8.92 16.78
CA ALA A 48 55.92 -9.64 18.03
C ALA A 48 54.69 -9.65 18.96
N ALA A 49 53.92 -8.56 19.00
CA ALA A 49 52.63 -8.51 19.69
C ALA A 49 51.62 -9.49 19.07
N ALA A 50 51.55 -9.52 17.75
CA ALA A 50 50.65 -10.38 17.01
C ALA A 50 50.95 -11.87 17.27
N ASP A 51 52.23 -12.26 17.19
CA ASP A 51 52.67 -13.62 17.52
C ASP A 51 52.33 -14.01 18.97
N ALA A 52 52.55 -13.09 19.92
CA ALA A 52 52.22 -13.33 21.32
C ALA A 52 50.71 -13.54 21.54
N VAL A 53 49.87 -12.70 20.92
CA VAL A 53 48.41 -12.82 21.01
C VAL A 53 47.91 -14.11 20.38
N LEU A 54 48.42 -14.49 19.20
CA LEU A 54 48.05 -15.74 18.53
C LEU A 54 48.49 -16.97 19.34
N ALA A 55 49.71 -16.96 19.88
CA ALA A 55 50.20 -18.03 20.74
C ALA A 55 49.37 -18.16 22.03
N ALA A 56 49.05 -17.03 22.68
CA ALA A 56 48.22 -17.03 23.87
C ALA A 56 46.80 -17.53 23.60
N PHE A 57 46.22 -17.18 22.46
CA PHE A 57 44.91 -17.69 22.03
C PHE A 57 44.93 -19.21 21.81
N ALA A 58 45.94 -19.73 21.09
CA ALA A 58 46.09 -21.16 20.83
C ALA A 58 46.29 -21.99 22.12
N GLN A 59 46.98 -21.42 23.12
CA GLN A 59 47.23 -22.09 24.41
C GLN A 59 46.01 -22.05 25.36
N ARG A 60 45.04 -21.16 25.13
CA ARG A 60 43.90 -20.94 26.04
C ARG A 60 42.98 -22.15 26.16
N GLY A 61 42.83 -22.93 25.09
CA GLY A 61 41.99 -24.14 25.06
C GLY A 61 40.48 -23.90 25.14
N ILE A 62 40.04 -22.64 25.15
CA ILE A 62 38.62 -22.23 25.14
C ILE A 62 38.42 -20.99 24.26
N ASP A 63 37.25 -20.89 23.63
CA ASP A 63 36.90 -19.78 22.75
C ASP A 63 36.88 -18.43 23.49
N LEU A 64 37.28 -17.34 22.81
CA LEU A 64 37.28 -16.01 23.40
C LEU A 64 35.85 -15.52 23.62
N LEU A 65 35.54 -15.14 24.85
CA LEU A 65 34.22 -14.64 25.20
C LEU A 65 33.97 -13.28 24.54
N ILE A 66 32.82 -13.15 23.91
CA ILE A 66 32.21 -11.85 23.62
C ILE A 66 31.01 -11.68 24.54
N ASP A 67 30.96 -10.59 25.31
CA ASP A 67 29.85 -10.26 26.22
C ASP A 67 29.09 -8.99 25.77
N TRP A 68 28.14 -8.52 26.59
CA TRP A 68 27.55 -7.19 26.44
C TRP A 68 28.18 -6.21 27.42
N GLU A 69 28.61 -5.05 26.92
CA GLU A 69 29.04 -3.90 27.73
C GLU A 69 30.07 -4.24 28.83
N HIS A 70 31.01 -5.16 28.55
CA HIS A 70 32.07 -5.60 29.46
C HIS A 70 31.51 -6.24 30.75
N ALA A 71 30.38 -6.94 30.65
CA ALA A 71 29.76 -7.62 31.78
C ALA A 71 30.68 -8.68 32.43
N SER A 72 31.52 -9.39 31.68
CA SER A 72 32.49 -10.35 32.23
C SER A 72 33.53 -9.67 33.11
N GLU A 73 33.85 -8.40 32.85
CA GLU A 73 34.84 -7.64 33.60
C GLU A 73 34.22 -6.85 34.77
N THR A 74 32.96 -6.43 34.62
CA THR A 74 32.31 -5.50 35.57
C THR A 74 31.22 -6.15 36.42
N ARG A 75 30.53 -7.17 35.92
CA ARG A 75 29.39 -7.82 36.57
C ARG A 75 29.74 -9.20 37.11
N ALA A 76 30.38 -10.04 36.31
CA ALA A 76 30.74 -11.40 36.72
C ALA A 76 31.60 -11.45 38.01
N PRO A 77 32.59 -10.56 38.24
CA PRO A 77 33.36 -10.56 39.49
C PRO A 77 32.53 -10.25 40.73
N ASN A 78 31.37 -9.60 40.55
CA ASN A 78 30.42 -9.28 41.61
C ASN A 78 29.33 -10.36 41.76
N GLY A 79 29.47 -11.51 41.09
CA GLY A 79 28.48 -12.60 41.11
C GLY A 79 27.20 -12.28 40.34
N LEU A 80 27.20 -11.21 39.52
CA LEU A 80 26.06 -10.83 38.70
C LEU A 80 26.15 -11.51 37.33
N GLU A 81 24.99 -11.71 36.70
CA GLU A 81 24.93 -12.34 35.37
C GLU A 81 25.73 -11.55 34.32
N ALA A 82 26.53 -12.29 33.55
CA ALA A 82 27.31 -11.82 32.41
C ALA A 82 27.20 -12.85 31.27
N PRO A 83 26.05 -12.90 30.57
CA PRO A 83 25.85 -13.88 29.50
C PRO A 83 26.76 -13.60 28.31
N ALA A 84 27.14 -14.65 27.59
CA ALA A 84 27.89 -14.54 26.35
C ALA A 84 27.00 -14.02 25.21
N ALA A 85 27.46 -13.00 24.50
CA ALA A 85 26.92 -12.53 23.23
C ALA A 85 27.41 -13.40 22.06
N GLY A 86 28.63 -13.93 22.16
CA GLY A 86 29.22 -14.83 21.17
C GLY A 86 30.58 -15.34 21.60
N TRP A 87 31.21 -16.10 20.71
CA TRP A 87 32.49 -16.77 20.96
C TRP A 87 33.40 -16.64 19.75
N THR A 88 34.62 -16.14 19.96
CA THR A 88 35.65 -16.13 18.91
C THR A 88 36.41 -17.45 18.92
N GLN A 89 36.29 -18.20 17.83
CA GLN A 89 36.88 -19.55 17.67
C GLN A 89 38.22 -19.55 16.94
N GLN A 90 38.49 -18.51 16.16
CA GLN A 90 39.69 -18.44 15.33
C GLN A 90 40.19 -17.00 15.28
N LEU A 91 41.51 -16.82 15.25
CA LEU A 91 42.16 -15.53 15.01
C LEU A 91 42.99 -15.59 13.72
N GLU A 92 42.97 -14.50 12.96
CA GLU A 92 43.76 -14.32 11.75
C GLU A 92 44.28 -12.88 11.65
N LEU A 93 45.47 -12.70 11.09
CA LEU A 93 46.01 -11.38 10.75
C LEU A 93 45.61 -11.05 9.31
N ARG A 94 45.04 -9.86 9.11
CA ARG A 94 44.57 -9.35 7.80
C ARG A 94 44.94 -7.89 7.64
N ASP A 95 44.85 -7.36 6.42
CA ASP A 95 44.94 -5.92 6.11
C ASP A 95 46.01 -5.15 6.90
N GLY A 96 47.30 -5.40 6.63
CA GLY A 96 48.38 -4.64 7.28
C GLY A 96 48.58 -5.00 8.76
N ASN A 97 48.37 -6.26 9.14
CA ASN A 97 48.56 -6.80 10.50
C ASN A 97 47.45 -6.41 11.50
N ALA A 98 46.23 -6.12 11.03
CA ALA A 98 45.05 -6.06 11.89
C ALA A 98 44.65 -7.46 12.34
N LEU A 99 44.24 -7.59 13.61
CA LEU A 99 43.79 -8.87 14.17
C LEU A 99 42.29 -9.04 13.99
N TRP A 100 41.90 -10.09 13.29
CA TRP A 100 40.52 -10.48 13.04
C TRP A 100 40.17 -11.76 13.78
N GLY A 101 38.91 -11.88 14.19
CA GLY A 101 38.36 -13.04 14.87
C GLY A 101 37.15 -13.63 14.14
N ARG A 102 37.07 -14.95 14.03
CA ARG A 102 35.87 -15.65 13.57
C ARG A 102 34.93 -15.86 14.74
N VAL A 103 33.73 -15.29 14.66
CA VAL A 103 32.76 -15.27 15.75
C VAL A 103 31.57 -16.16 15.44
N GLU A 104 31.19 -16.96 16.43
CA GLU A 104 29.86 -17.57 16.51
C GLU A 104 29.00 -16.75 17.47
N TRP A 105 27.98 -16.11 16.92
CA TRP A 105 27.05 -15.27 17.69
C TRP A 105 25.93 -16.11 18.30
N THR A 106 25.51 -15.74 19.50
CA THR A 106 24.22 -16.20 20.01
C THR A 106 23.07 -15.63 19.15
N PRO A 107 21.91 -16.29 19.07
CA PRO A 107 20.76 -15.77 18.33
C PRO A 107 20.35 -14.37 18.78
N ARG A 108 20.43 -14.09 20.09
CA ARG A 108 20.15 -12.77 20.65
C ARG A 108 21.12 -11.72 20.11
N ALA A 109 22.42 -11.95 20.23
CA ALA A 109 23.42 -10.98 19.76
C ALA A 109 23.34 -10.77 18.25
N ALA A 110 23.15 -11.86 17.48
CA ALA A 110 23.01 -11.79 16.04
C ALA A 110 21.84 -10.88 15.63
N GLN A 111 20.68 -11.04 16.28
CA GLN A 111 19.51 -10.19 16.06
C GLN A 111 19.78 -8.74 16.45
N GLN A 112 20.42 -8.50 17.60
CA GLN A 112 20.73 -7.13 18.05
C GLN A 112 21.72 -6.41 17.15
N ILE A 113 22.64 -7.14 16.51
CA ILE A 113 23.55 -6.60 15.50
C ILE A 113 22.77 -6.29 14.21
N ALA A 114 21.90 -7.22 13.77
CA ALA A 114 21.02 -7.04 12.61
C ALA A 114 20.13 -5.79 12.74
N ASP A 115 19.49 -5.65 13.90
CA ASP A 115 18.60 -4.54 14.24
C ASP A 115 19.35 -3.24 14.61
N ARG A 116 20.68 -3.28 14.59
CA ARG A 116 21.57 -2.16 14.91
C ARG A 116 21.43 -1.64 16.34
N GLU A 117 20.90 -2.46 17.27
CA GLU A 117 20.91 -2.16 18.71
C GLU A 117 22.33 -2.06 19.26
N TYR A 118 23.23 -2.89 18.71
CA TYR A 118 24.65 -2.85 19.02
C TYR A 118 25.49 -2.77 17.75
N ARG A 119 26.50 -1.92 17.83
CA ARG A 119 27.19 -1.43 16.63
C ARG A 119 28.69 -1.70 16.60
N PHE A 120 29.30 -1.98 17.75
CA PHE A 120 30.74 -2.07 17.85
C PHE A 120 31.20 -3.19 18.78
N LEU A 121 32.45 -3.59 18.59
CA LEU A 121 33.18 -4.39 19.55
C LEU A 121 34.19 -3.52 20.29
N SER A 122 34.48 -3.89 21.54
CA SER A 122 35.56 -3.33 22.33
C SER A 122 36.36 -4.48 22.93
N PRO A 123 37.56 -4.78 22.43
CA PRO A 123 38.39 -5.84 23.00
C PRO A 123 38.86 -5.45 24.40
N VAL A 124 39.10 -6.48 25.21
CA VAL A 124 39.84 -6.42 26.46
C VAL A 124 41.11 -7.24 26.26
N PHE A 125 42.25 -6.64 26.57
CA PHE A 125 43.54 -7.28 26.37
C PHE A 125 44.50 -6.92 27.49
N GLU A 126 45.45 -7.81 27.71
CA GLU A 126 46.62 -7.55 28.53
C GLU A 126 47.74 -6.98 27.67
N TYR A 127 48.52 -6.10 28.29
CA TYR A 127 49.69 -5.49 27.67
C TYR A 127 50.85 -5.44 28.66
N GLU A 128 52.07 -5.40 28.12
CA GLU A 128 53.28 -5.21 28.90
C GLU A 128 53.42 -3.72 29.27
N PRO A 129 53.45 -3.33 30.56
CA PRO A 129 53.48 -1.92 30.95
C PRO A 129 54.71 -1.15 30.47
N ALA A 130 55.86 -1.82 30.35
CA ALA A 130 57.12 -1.18 29.98
C ALA A 130 57.15 -0.76 28.49
N THR A 131 56.51 -1.53 27.61
CA THR A 131 56.57 -1.35 26.15
C THR A 131 55.21 -0.96 25.55
N GLY A 132 54.13 -1.09 26.31
CA GLY A 132 52.76 -0.95 25.83
C GLY A 132 52.32 -2.07 24.89
N ARG A 133 53.13 -3.12 24.70
CA ARG A 133 52.85 -4.19 23.74
C ARG A 133 51.67 -5.03 24.19
N ILE A 134 50.69 -5.22 23.31
CA ILE A 134 49.57 -6.12 23.55
C ILE A 134 50.07 -7.56 23.49
N VAL A 135 49.81 -8.34 24.55
CA VAL A 135 50.36 -9.71 24.67
C VAL A 135 49.28 -10.79 24.68
N ARG A 136 48.03 -10.44 25.04
CA ARG A 136 46.95 -11.42 25.15
C ARG A 136 45.58 -10.78 25.02
N LEU A 137 44.70 -11.37 24.23
CA LEU A 137 43.26 -11.06 24.28
C LEU A 137 42.59 -11.79 25.44
N VAL A 138 41.74 -11.09 26.19
CA VAL A 138 41.03 -11.61 27.37
C VAL A 138 39.57 -11.91 27.03
N SER A 139 38.89 -10.92 26.45
CA SER A 139 37.48 -10.94 26.05
C SER A 139 37.24 -9.83 25.01
N ALA A 140 36.02 -9.72 24.49
CA ALA A 140 35.56 -8.52 23.81
C ALA A 140 34.12 -8.21 24.23
N ALA A 141 33.70 -6.95 24.12
CA ALA A 141 32.34 -6.54 24.45
C ALA A 141 31.62 -6.03 23.23
N LEU A 142 30.40 -6.52 23.00
CA LEU A 142 29.41 -5.90 22.14
C LEU A 142 28.89 -4.64 22.83
N THR A 143 29.19 -3.47 22.26
CA THR A 143 28.95 -2.16 22.90
C THR A 143 28.62 -1.08 21.87
N ASN A 144 28.01 0.01 22.33
CA ASN A 144 27.84 1.23 21.55
C ASN A 144 28.92 2.31 21.81
N LYS A 145 29.84 2.07 22.75
CA LYS A 145 30.91 3.01 23.14
C LYS A 145 32.28 2.31 23.19
N PRO A 146 32.83 1.84 22.05
CA PRO A 146 34.09 1.13 22.06
C PRO A 146 35.26 2.11 22.27
N ASN A 147 36.34 1.61 22.88
CA ASN A 147 37.55 2.41 23.08
C ASN A 147 38.45 2.45 21.84
N LEU A 148 38.61 1.34 21.12
CA LEU A 148 39.41 1.33 19.90
C LEU A 148 38.57 1.77 18.69
N PRO A 149 39.17 2.46 17.70
CA PRO A 149 38.51 2.78 16.43
C PRO A 149 38.49 1.53 15.53
N LEU A 150 37.74 0.51 15.93
CA LEU A 150 37.58 -0.70 15.11
C LEU A 150 36.69 -0.41 13.90
N LYS A 151 36.93 -1.14 12.81
CA LYS A 151 35.95 -1.22 11.71
C LYS A 151 34.60 -1.58 12.30
N ALA A 152 33.61 -0.73 12.02
CA ALA A 152 32.23 -1.03 12.34
C ALA A 152 31.89 -2.37 11.65
N LEU A 153 31.23 -3.31 12.35
CA LEU A 153 30.89 -4.68 11.90
C LEU A 153 30.19 -4.77 10.53
N ASN A 154 29.84 -3.63 9.99
CA ASN A 154 29.25 -3.39 8.72
C ASN A 154 30.02 -2.27 7.98
N GLN A 155 31.19 -2.60 7.42
CA GLN A 155 31.85 -1.78 6.39
C GLN A 155 32.21 -2.64 5.17
N GLU A 156 31.92 -2.10 3.99
CA GLU A 156 32.35 -2.58 2.67
C GLU A 156 33.87 -2.81 2.62
N ASN A 157 34.26 -3.97 2.09
CA ASN A 157 35.62 -4.23 1.64
C ASN A 157 36.02 -3.22 0.56
N PRO A 158 37.15 -2.50 0.70
CA PRO A 158 37.78 -1.86 -0.44
C PRO A 158 38.67 -2.91 -1.15
N SER A 159 38.08 -3.57 -2.16
CA SER A 159 38.67 -4.49 -3.16
C SER A 159 37.95 -5.85 -3.19
N VAL A 160 36.73 -5.85 -3.70
CA VAL A 160 36.16 -7.07 -4.28
C VAL A 160 36.42 -6.96 -5.77
N SER A 161 37.44 -7.67 -6.27
CA SER A 161 37.49 -7.96 -7.69
C SER A 161 36.22 -8.72 -8.08
N LEU A 162 35.72 -8.45 -9.28
CA LEU A 162 34.54 -9.12 -9.82
C LEU A 162 34.69 -10.64 -9.63
N SER A 163 33.77 -11.27 -8.91
CA SER A 163 33.88 -12.70 -8.65
C SER A 163 33.91 -13.46 -9.99
N ALA A 164 34.77 -14.46 -10.14
CA ALA A 164 34.89 -15.22 -11.38
C ALA A 164 33.53 -15.80 -11.84
N ALA A 165 32.63 -16.09 -10.90
CA ALA A 165 31.26 -16.51 -11.17
C ALA A 165 30.40 -15.39 -11.77
N LEU A 166 30.54 -14.15 -11.29
CA LEU A 166 29.85 -12.98 -11.86
C LEU A 166 30.43 -12.59 -13.22
N ALA A 167 31.75 -12.66 -13.39
CA ALA A 167 32.39 -12.47 -14.69
C ALA A 167 31.86 -13.49 -15.72
N ALA A 168 31.83 -14.78 -15.35
CA ALA A 168 31.29 -15.84 -16.21
C ALA A 168 29.80 -15.65 -16.52
N ALA A 169 28.99 -15.25 -15.52
CA ALA A 169 27.56 -14.98 -15.72
C ALA A 169 27.30 -13.79 -16.66
N LEU A 170 28.21 -12.81 -16.69
CA LEU A 170 28.16 -11.66 -17.60
C LEU A 170 28.85 -11.93 -18.96
N GLY A 171 29.44 -13.12 -19.16
CA GLY A 171 30.19 -13.48 -20.36
C GLY A 171 31.54 -12.76 -20.50
N LEU A 172 32.09 -12.28 -19.38
CA LEU A 172 33.34 -11.53 -19.30
C LEU A 172 34.51 -12.43 -18.85
N ALA A 173 35.74 -12.01 -19.18
CA ALA A 173 36.95 -12.67 -18.71
C ALA A 173 37.08 -12.57 -17.18
N THR A 174 37.80 -13.51 -16.56
CA THR A 174 37.93 -13.58 -15.08
C THR A 174 38.73 -12.44 -14.46
N ASP A 175 39.43 -11.65 -15.29
CA ASP A 175 40.17 -10.44 -14.94
C ASP A 175 39.46 -9.15 -15.41
N ALA A 176 38.20 -9.26 -15.85
CA ALA A 176 37.43 -8.12 -16.31
C ALA A 176 37.29 -7.07 -15.20
N THR A 177 37.48 -5.80 -15.58
CA THR A 177 37.36 -4.68 -14.66
C THR A 177 35.90 -4.39 -14.33
N ASP A 178 35.67 -3.66 -13.24
CA ASP A 178 34.34 -3.26 -12.81
C ASP A 178 33.62 -2.43 -13.89
N GLU A 179 34.35 -1.63 -14.67
CA GLU A 179 33.78 -0.88 -15.79
C GLU A 179 33.24 -1.80 -16.89
N ALA A 180 33.94 -2.90 -17.19
CA ALA A 180 33.48 -3.88 -18.16
C ALA A 180 32.23 -4.63 -17.66
N ALA A 181 32.17 -4.93 -16.37
CA ALA A 181 30.99 -5.52 -15.72
C ALA A 181 29.78 -4.60 -15.77
N VAL A 182 29.97 -3.31 -15.43
CA VAL A 182 28.91 -2.30 -15.50
C VAL A 182 28.41 -2.12 -16.94
N ALA A 183 29.30 -2.14 -17.93
CA ALA A 183 28.92 -2.09 -19.34
C ALA A 183 28.05 -3.29 -19.76
N ALA A 184 28.46 -4.51 -19.37
CA ALA A 184 27.70 -5.74 -19.66
C ALA A 184 26.33 -5.76 -18.96
N VAL A 185 26.26 -5.33 -17.69
CA VAL A 185 25.00 -5.19 -16.95
C VAL A 185 24.09 -4.15 -17.59
N ASN A 186 24.63 -3.01 -18.04
CA ASN A 186 23.86 -1.99 -18.74
C ASN A 186 23.33 -2.49 -20.10
N GLN A 187 24.11 -3.31 -20.81
CA GLN A 187 23.67 -3.95 -22.05
C GLN A 187 22.57 -4.99 -21.79
N LEU A 188 22.69 -5.79 -20.73
CA LEU A 188 21.64 -6.71 -20.29
C LEU A 188 20.37 -5.95 -19.87
N LYS A 189 20.51 -4.83 -19.15
CA LYS A 189 19.38 -3.97 -18.77
C LYS A 189 18.72 -3.34 -19.99
N ALA A 190 19.50 -2.88 -20.97
CA ALA A 190 18.98 -2.35 -22.22
C ALA A 190 18.24 -3.44 -23.01
N THR A 191 18.79 -4.65 -23.09
CA THR A 191 18.18 -5.82 -23.75
C THR A 191 16.91 -6.27 -23.01
N ALA A 192 16.91 -6.33 -21.69
CA ALA A 192 15.74 -6.64 -20.88
C ALA A 192 14.68 -5.54 -20.98
N THR A 193 15.08 -4.26 -21.08
CA THR A 193 14.15 -3.15 -21.31
C THR A 193 13.57 -3.20 -22.71
N ALA A 194 14.34 -3.60 -23.73
CA ALA A 194 13.85 -3.84 -25.08
C ALA A 194 12.89 -5.05 -25.12
N ALA A 195 13.22 -6.15 -24.44
CA ALA A 195 12.35 -7.31 -24.29
C ALA A 195 11.06 -6.99 -23.53
N ASN A 196 11.11 -6.14 -22.49
CA ASN A 196 9.93 -5.65 -21.78
C ASN A 196 9.11 -4.65 -22.60
N ARG A 197 9.71 -3.97 -23.59
CA ARG A 197 8.99 -3.13 -24.57
C ARG A 197 8.34 -3.98 -25.67
N GLU A 198 8.92 -5.13 -26.03
CA GLU A 198 8.29 -6.10 -26.93
C GLU A 198 7.20 -6.93 -26.22
N GLN A 199 7.26 -7.08 -24.89
CA GLN A 199 6.15 -7.56 -24.08
C GLN A 199 5.09 -6.48 -23.91
N THR A 200 4.35 -6.23 -24.99
CA THR A 200 2.95 -5.80 -24.86
C THR A 200 2.27 -6.87 -24.01
N PRO A 201 1.76 -6.59 -22.80
CA PRO A 201 0.97 -7.57 -22.08
C PRO A 201 -0.12 -8.04 -23.03
N SER A 202 -0.24 -9.35 -23.29
CA SER A 202 -1.30 -9.84 -24.17
C SER A 202 -2.63 -9.28 -23.67
N LEU A 203 -3.41 -8.68 -24.58
CA LEU A 203 -4.77 -8.22 -24.30
C LEU A 203 -5.68 -9.36 -23.83
N ASP A 204 -5.26 -10.62 -24.01
CA ASP A 204 -5.95 -11.80 -23.47
C ASP A 204 -5.82 -11.90 -21.94
N LYS A 205 -4.83 -11.24 -21.32
CA LYS A 205 -4.55 -11.32 -19.87
C LYS A 205 -4.59 -9.99 -19.15
N TYR A 206 -4.49 -8.87 -19.86
CA TYR A 206 -4.44 -7.54 -19.26
C TYR A 206 -5.34 -6.55 -20.02
N VAL A 207 -6.24 -5.90 -19.28
CA VAL A 207 -7.05 -4.77 -19.75
C VAL A 207 -6.47 -3.48 -19.14
N PRO A 208 -6.17 -2.45 -19.94
CA PRO A 208 -5.79 -1.14 -19.42
C PRO A 208 -6.87 -0.59 -18.47
N ARG A 209 -6.45 0.00 -17.35
CA ARG A 209 -7.37 0.50 -16.32
C ARG A 209 -8.38 1.52 -16.87
N ALA A 210 -7.96 2.37 -17.81
CA ALA A 210 -8.83 3.34 -18.47
C ALA A 210 -9.95 2.68 -19.28
N ASP A 211 -9.65 1.61 -20.02
CA ASP A 211 -10.64 0.86 -20.80
C ASP A 211 -11.62 0.13 -19.88
N TYR A 212 -11.12 -0.46 -18.79
CA TYR A 212 -11.95 -1.08 -17.76
C TYR A 212 -12.93 -0.08 -17.13
N ASP A 213 -12.43 1.09 -16.72
CA ASP A 213 -13.25 2.14 -16.11
C ASP A 213 -14.31 2.65 -17.11
N GLN A 214 -13.97 2.75 -18.40
CA GLN A 214 -14.91 3.13 -19.45
C GLN A 214 -16.01 2.07 -19.68
N VAL A 215 -15.65 0.77 -19.71
CA VAL A 215 -16.62 -0.32 -19.84
C VAL A 215 -17.53 -0.38 -18.61
N LEU A 216 -16.97 -0.24 -17.41
CA LEU A 216 -17.74 -0.22 -16.17
C LEU A 216 -18.75 0.94 -16.13
N ALA A 217 -18.33 2.14 -16.56
CA ALA A 217 -19.22 3.30 -16.65
C ALA A 217 -20.36 3.06 -17.67
N ARG A 218 -20.05 2.48 -18.84
CA ARG A 218 -21.07 2.14 -19.84
C ARG A 218 -22.05 1.08 -19.33
N ALA A 219 -21.57 0.04 -18.65
CA ALA A 219 -22.42 -1.00 -18.07
C ALA A 219 -23.37 -0.41 -17.01
N THR A 220 -22.84 0.38 -16.08
CA THR A 220 -23.62 1.07 -15.05
C THR A 220 -24.71 1.96 -15.66
N ASN A 221 -24.36 2.75 -16.69
CA ASN A 221 -25.33 3.62 -17.36
C ASN A 221 -26.42 2.81 -18.09
N ALA A 222 -26.05 1.70 -18.73
CA ALA A 222 -27.01 0.81 -19.40
C ALA A 222 -27.96 0.15 -18.40
N GLU A 223 -27.46 -0.32 -17.26
CA GLU A 223 -28.28 -0.90 -16.18
C GLU A 223 -29.27 0.11 -15.61
N GLN A 224 -28.83 1.35 -15.37
CA GLN A 224 -29.71 2.43 -14.93
C GLN A 224 -30.79 2.76 -15.97
N ALA A 225 -30.41 2.87 -17.25
CA ALA A 225 -31.36 3.11 -18.34
C ALA A 225 -32.38 1.97 -18.48
N LEU A 226 -31.95 0.71 -18.31
CA LEU A 226 -32.85 -0.45 -18.31
C LEU A 226 -33.80 -0.44 -17.12
N ALA A 227 -33.32 -0.12 -15.92
CA ALA A 227 -34.15 -0.01 -14.74
C ALA A 227 -35.21 1.10 -14.89
N GLU A 228 -34.82 2.25 -15.42
CA GLU A 228 -35.73 3.36 -15.69
C GLU A 228 -36.75 2.99 -16.76
N ARG A 229 -36.31 2.32 -17.84
CA ARG A 229 -37.22 1.86 -18.89
C ARG A 229 -38.25 0.87 -18.36
N LYS A 230 -37.84 -0.09 -17.53
CA LYS A 230 -38.76 -1.05 -16.88
C LYS A 230 -39.78 -0.35 -15.99
N ARG A 231 -39.39 0.68 -15.23
CA ARG A 231 -40.31 1.50 -14.43
C ARG A 231 -41.31 2.26 -15.31
N ALA A 232 -40.83 2.87 -16.39
CA ALA A 232 -41.67 3.59 -17.34
C ALA A 232 -42.68 2.67 -18.03
N ASP A 233 -42.24 1.51 -18.52
CA ASP A 233 -43.09 0.51 -19.16
C ASP A 233 -44.13 -0.05 -18.18
N HIS A 234 -43.73 -0.34 -16.93
CA HIS A 234 -44.66 -0.76 -15.87
C HIS A 234 -45.71 0.31 -15.58
N LYS A 235 -45.28 1.56 -15.39
CA LYS A 235 -46.20 2.69 -15.17
C LYS A 235 -47.19 2.84 -16.32
N ALA A 236 -46.73 2.77 -17.57
CA ALA A 236 -47.60 2.86 -18.74
C ALA A 236 -48.61 1.70 -18.78
N ALA A 237 -48.19 0.48 -18.44
CA ALA A 237 -49.09 -0.67 -18.37
C ALA A 237 -50.15 -0.54 -17.26
N VAL A 238 -49.76 -0.01 -16.09
CA VAL A 238 -50.69 0.29 -14.98
C VAL A 238 -51.71 1.35 -15.39
N ASP A 239 -51.25 2.47 -15.95
CA ASP A 239 -52.14 3.56 -16.38
C ASP A 239 -53.13 3.08 -17.46
N ALA A 240 -52.66 2.30 -18.45
CA ALA A 240 -53.53 1.72 -19.47
C ALA A 240 -54.57 0.73 -18.90
N ALA A 241 -54.19 -0.10 -17.94
CA ALA A 241 -55.11 -1.04 -17.30
C ALA A 241 -56.19 -0.33 -16.48
N ILE A 242 -55.82 0.73 -15.75
CA ILE A 242 -56.75 1.55 -14.96
C ILE A 242 -57.72 2.29 -15.87
N ASP A 243 -57.23 2.91 -16.94
CA ASP A 243 -58.07 3.63 -17.90
C ASP A 243 -59.08 2.69 -18.59
N ALA A 244 -58.66 1.47 -18.93
CA ALA A 244 -59.56 0.46 -19.47
C ALA A 244 -60.63 0.04 -18.46
N ALA A 245 -60.26 -0.16 -17.19
CA ALA A 245 -61.20 -0.52 -16.13
C ALA A 245 -62.20 0.60 -15.82
N LEU A 246 -61.76 1.87 -15.87
CA LEU A 246 -62.64 3.04 -15.74
C LEU A 246 -63.65 3.12 -16.89
N LYS A 247 -63.19 2.98 -18.15
CA LYS A 247 -64.05 2.99 -19.33
C LYS A 247 -65.06 1.85 -19.33
N ALA A 248 -64.67 0.69 -18.81
CA ALA A 248 -65.55 -0.47 -18.67
C ALA A 248 -66.49 -0.39 -17.44
N GLY A 249 -66.42 0.69 -16.64
CA GLY A 249 -67.24 0.87 -15.45
C GLY A 249 -66.94 -0.14 -14.32
N LYS A 250 -65.76 -0.78 -14.35
CA LYS A 250 -65.35 -1.83 -13.40
C LYS A 250 -64.80 -1.27 -12.09
N ILE A 251 -64.31 -0.03 -12.13
CA ILE A 251 -63.84 0.72 -10.96
C ILE A 251 -64.42 2.13 -11.00
N ALA A 252 -64.58 2.75 -9.82
CA ALA A 252 -65.04 4.13 -9.72
C ALA A 252 -63.86 5.11 -9.88
N PRO A 253 -64.06 6.30 -10.48
CA PRO A 253 -63.00 7.32 -10.61
C PRO A 253 -62.33 7.67 -9.28
N ALA A 254 -63.08 7.73 -8.18
CA ALA A 254 -62.55 8.02 -6.84
C ALA A 254 -61.57 6.94 -6.31
N SER A 255 -61.62 5.72 -6.87
CA SER A 255 -60.76 4.60 -6.47
C SER A 255 -59.54 4.38 -7.36
N ALA A 256 -59.39 5.16 -8.44
CA ALA A 256 -58.34 4.96 -9.44
C ALA A 256 -56.92 5.09 -8.84
N ASP A 257 -56.69 6.09 -7.99
CA ASP A 257 -55.37 6.31 -7.37
C ASP A 257 -55.01 5.23 -6.36
N TYR A 258 -56.00 4.65 -5.67
CA TYR A 258 -55.80 3.51 -4.78
C TYR A 258 -55.31 2.28 -5.57
N TYR A 259 -55.95 1.97 -6.69
CA TYR A 259 -55.52 0.85 -7.53
C TYR A 259 -54.17 1.10 -8.21
N ARG A 260 -53.88 2.36 -8.58
CA ARG A 260 -52.56 2.77 -9.11
C ARG A 260 -51.45 2.52 -8.09
N ALA A 261 -51.68 2.88 -6.83
CA ALA A 261 -50.73 2.61 -5.75
C ALA A 261 -50.56 1.10 -5.51
N THR A 262 -51.65 0.33 -5.53
CA THR A 262 -51.62 -1.13 -5.34
C THR A 262 -50.84 -1.84 -6.45
N CYS A 263 -50.93 -1.34 -7.69
CA CYS A 263 -50.17 -1.89 -8.81
C CYS A 263 -48.65 -1.63 -8.74
N ALA A 264 -48.17 -0.80 -7.80
CA ALA A 264 -46.76 -0.60 -7.54
C ALA A 264 -46.12 -1.75 -6.72
N GLU A 265 -46.94 -2.59 -6.09
CA GLU A 265 -46.48 -3.78 -5.38
C GLU A 265 -46.10 -4.92 -6.33
N GLN A 266 -45.31 -5.88 -5.83
CA GLN A 266 -44.97 -7.10 -6.56
C GLN A 266 -46.24 -7.84 -6.99
N ASP A 267 -46.34 -8.16 -8.28
CA ASP A 267 -47.51 -8.78 -8.93
C ASP A 267 -48.82 -7.97 -8.85
N GLY A 268 -48.78 -6.71 -8.37
CA GLY A 268 -49.96 -5.89 -8.15
C GLY A 268 -50.77 -5.64 -9.43
N LEU A 269 -50.08 -5.43 -10.56
CA LEU A 269 -50.73 -5.26 -11.87
C LEU A 269 -51.49 -6.52 -12.32
N GLU A 270 -50.92 -7.70 -12.13
CA GLU A 270 -51.58 -8.95 -12.53
C GLU A 270 -52.78 -9.27 -11.63
N ARG A 271 -52.66 -9.00 -10.32
CA ARG A 271 -53.79 -9.09 -9.38
C ARG A 271 -54.91 -8.12 -9.76
N PHE A 272 -54.57 -6.89 -10.14
CA PHE A 272 -55.54 -5.90 -10.59
C PHE A 272 -56.25 -6.36 -11.87
N LYS A 273 -55.53 -6.86 -12.87
CA LYS A 273 -56.13 -7.43 -14.09
C LYS A 273 -57.07 -8.59 -13.78
N ALA A 274 -56.68 -9.51 -12.89
CA ALA A 274 -57.52 -10.63 -12.47
C ALA A 274 -58.80 -10.17 -11.76
N PHE A 275 -58.70 -9.15 -10.90
CA PHE A 275 -59.85 -8.51 -10.28
C PHE A 275 -60.78 -7.92 -11.35
N VAL A 276 -60.26 -7.09 -12.26
CA VAL A 276 -61.07 -6.45 -13.32
C VAL A 276 -61.78 -7.46 -14.22
N ALA A 277 -61.16 -8.62 -14.49
CA ALA A 277 -61.76 -9.70 -15.28
C ALA A 277 -63.00 -10.32 -14.62
N THR A 278 -63.05 -10.34 -13.29
CA THR A 278 -64.17 -10.94 -12.51
C THR A 278 -65.15 -9.91 -11.97
N ALA A 279 -64.75 -8.64 -11.90
CA ALA A 279 -65.57 -7.58 -11.37
C ALA A 279 -66.82 -7.35 -12.25
N PRO A 280 -68.04 -7.25 -11.66
CA PRO A 280 -69.20 -6.76 -12.39
C PRO A 280 -69.03 -5.27 -12.73
N GLY A 281 -69.74 -4.77 -13.74
CA GLY A 281 -69.83 -3.32 -13.95
C GLY A 281 -70.54 -2.70 -12.76
N ILE A 282 -69.92 -1.69 -12.12
CA ILE A 282 -70.45 -1.03 -10.91
C ILE A 282 -71.37 0.14 -11.31
N ALA A 283 -71.22 0.67 -12.52
CA ALA A 283 -72.09 1.70 -13.08
C ALA A 283 -72.35 1.41 -14.56
N ASP A 284 -73.62 1.51 -14.98
CA ASP A 284 -73.97 1.57 -16.40
C ASP A 284 -73.38 2.84 -17.03
N PRO A 285 -73.00 2.82 -18.32
CA PRO A 285 -72.57 4.02 -19.02
C PRO A 285 -73.66 5.09 -18.87
N SER A 286 -73.32 6.24 -18.29
CA SER A 286 -74.29 7.31 -18.05
C SER A 286 -74.94 7.84 -19.34
N GLY A 287 -74.35 7.53 -20.51
CA GLY A 287 -74.85 7.98 -21.82
C GLY A 287 -74.80 9.50 -21.99
N LEU A 288 -74.08 10.19 -21.10
CA LEU A 288 -73.92 11.64 -21.04
C LEU A 288 -72.63 12.12 -21.72
N ASP A 289 -71.70 11.22 -22.03
CA ASP A 289 -70.49 11.54 -22.76
C ASP A 289 -70.85 12.04 -24.18
N GLY A 290 -70.69 13.34 -24.39
CA GLY A 290 -71.02 14.01 -25.66
C GLY A 290 -72.49 14.45 -25.83
N ARG A 291 -73.36 14.23 -24.84
CA ARG A 291 -74.73 14.77 -24.86
C ARG A 291 -74.72 16.24 -24.46
N LYS A 292 -74.87 17.15 -25.43
CA LYS A 292 -75.28 18.53 -25.14
C LYS A 292 -76.74 18.50 -24.66
N PRO A 293 -77.14 19.28 -23.65
CA PRO A 293 -78.55 19.44 -23.29
C PRO A 293 -79.34 19.75 -24.57
N ALA A 294 -80.48 19.07 -24.76
CA ALA A 294 -81.38 19.41 -25.87
C ALA A 294 -81.67 20.91 -25.78
N GLY A 295 -81.35 21.65 -26.86
CA GLY A 295 -81.28 23.11 -26.85
C GLY A 295 -82.55 23.72 -26.27
N THR A 296 -82.49 24.18 -25.03
CA THR A 296 -83.46 25.12 -24.50
C THR A 296 -83.17 26.44 -25.19
N ALA A 297 -83.97 26.80 -26.18
CA ALA A 297 -84.02 28.17 -26.67
C ALA A 297 -84.27 29.06 -25.44
N THR A 298 -83.29 29.86 -25.07
CA THR A 298 -83.41 30.80 -23.94
C THR A 298 -84.56 31.75 -24.29
N ALA A 299 -85.67 31.67 -23.54
CA ALA A 299 -86.75 32.63 -23.72
C ALA A 299 -86.21 34.05 -23.43
N LEU A 300 -86.53 35.02 -24.29
CA LEU A 300 -86.08 36.40 -24.11
C LEU A 300 -86.52 36.93 -22.74
N ASN A 301 -85.61 37.57 -22.01
CA ASN A 301 -85.97 38.23 -20.75
C ASN A 301 -86.81 39.50 -20.99
N ALA A 302 -87.35 40.09 -19.93
CA ALA A 302 -88.33 41.19 -20.03
C ALA A 302 -87.76 42.42 -20.75
N GLU A 303 -86.47 42.67 -20.58
CA GLU A 303 -85.72 43.77 -21.19
C GLU A 303 -85.52 43.53 -22.69
N GLU A 304 -85.16 42.30 -23.09
CA GLU A 304 -85.01 41.90 -24.48
C GLU A 304 -86.33 41.91 -25.25
N GLN A 305 -87.43 41.53 -24.59
CA GLN A 305 -88.77 41.65 -25.16
C GLN A 305 -89.17 43.13 -25.37
N ALA A 306 -88.77 44.03 -24.46
CA ALA A 306 -89.02 45.46 -24.61
C ALA A 306 -88.23 46.06 -25.77
N VAL A 307 -86.97 45.65 -25.96
CA VAL A 307 -86.13 46.06 -27.09
C VAL A 307 -86.70 45.53 -28.41
N ALA A 308 -87.09 44.26 -28.47
CA ALA A 308 -87.71 43.68 -29.67
C ALA A 308 -88.98 44.46 -30.10
N ARG A 309 -89.83 44.85 -29.13
CA ARG A 309 -91.01 45.70 -29.39
C ARG A 309 -90.64 47.11 -29.85
N ALA A 310 -89.62 47.73 -29.24
CA ALA A 310 -89.18 49.08 -29.59
C ALA A 310 -88.63 49.19 -31.02
N PHE A 311 -88.00 48.12 -31.52
CA PHE A 311 -87.49 48.02 -32.89
C PHE A 311 -88.49 47.37 -33.87
N GLY A 312 -89.71 47.06 -33.44
CA GLY A 312 -90.76 46.46 -34.28
C GLY A 312 -90.46 45.04 -34.76
N MET A 313 -89.58 44.31 -34.06
CA MET A 313 -89.16 42.95 -34.42
C MET A 313 -89.95 41.89 -33.63
N SER A 314 -90.11 40.69 -34.22
CA SER A 314 -90.64 39.54 -33.49
C SER A 314 -89.61 39.01 -32.48
N ALA A 315 -90.08 38.34 -31.42
CA ALA A 315 -89.20 37.74 -30.42
C ALA A 315 -88.25 36.68 -31.02
N GLU A 316 -88.71 35.96 -32.04
CA GLU A 316 -87.90 34.96 -32.74
C GLU A 316 -86.81 35.60 -33.61
N ASP A 317 -87.13 36.71 -34.29
CA ASP A 317 -86.16 37.43 -35.13
C ASP A 317 -85.08 38.11 -34.29
N TYR A 318 -85.46 38.67 -33.13
CA TYR A 318 -84.49 39.24 -32.19
C TYR A 318 -83.56 38.16 -31.61
N ALA A 319 -84.09 36.98 -31.25
CA ALA A 319 -83.27 35.87 -30.76
C ALA A 319 -82.28 35.35 -31.82
N LYS A 320 -82.67 35.34 -33.11
CA LYS A 320 -81.77 34.99 -34.23
C LYS A 320 -80.70 36.06 -34.47
N ALA A 321 -81.05 37.34 -34.45
CA ALA A 321 -80.09 38.43 -34.64
C ALA A 321 -79.05 38.50 -33.50
N LYS A 322 -79.42 38.13 -32.27
CA LYS A 322 -78.51 38.07 -31.12
C LYS A 322 -77.52 36.89 -31.17
N SER A 323 -77.88 35.82 -31.89
CA SER A 323 -77.08 34.58 -31.95
C SER A 323 -76.23 34.44 -33.23
N ALA A 324 -76.28 35.44 -34.12
CA ALA A 324 -75.42 35.60 -35.29
C ALA A 324 -74.29 36.60 -35.00
#